data_AF-A0A6G9ZGG6-F1
#
_entry.id   AF-A0A6G9ZGG6-F1
#
_cell.length_a   1.000
_cell.length_b   1.000
_cell.length_c   1.000
_cell.angle_alpha   90.00
_cell.angle_beta   90.00
_cell.angle_gamma   90.00
#
_symmetry.space_group_name_H-M   'P 1'
#
loop_
_entity.id
_entity.type
_entity.pdbx_description
1 polymer ?
#
loop_
_entity_poly.entity_id
_entity_poly.type
_entity_poly.pdbx_seq_one_letter_code
_entity_poly.pdbx_strand_id
1 'polypeptide(L)'
;MTRIAFRFCFLYFGLFCVTYPQLITDYVGFLNHLFPNYQEMMLWQTTLLNAPLTWVGRTVFGVDVVFRNDHSGDQAIYWVQLFCLVVIATAGTAIWTVLDRRRPDYRRLAGWFLLFIRMCVAASMMDFGWAKLIPTQMPVPSLTALLHPLGDFGPMGVLWTQVGLSPQYEMLLGLAEVLGGVLLFIPRTAVAGAMLTLIATAQVFVLNMTFGVPVKILAGHLMLMSLVLLAPEARRLLEGLFLDRATGPSTAPYPFRTRRSRRIAALVQVVLGLWVTANFAQIGWGTWRDEGPYRTKPPLYGIWSVQDFERDGQALPPLLTDGNRWQRIVFDTPGVMTYQRMDGTLVDTRLDIDTTGRHLTLAEAPTDPAAQPKPLGEFTFRQDAPDRLLLEGQLEGHRVTIALDQVDPNSFRLRSTGFRWIQDTPQF
;
A
#
# COMPACT_ATOMS: atom_id res chain seq x y z
N MET A 1 -4.86 -26.01 22.02
CA MET A 1 -5.85 -25.94 20.93
C MET A 1 -6.60 -27.27 20.87
N THR A 2 -7.94 -27.25 20.86
CA THR A 2 -8.75 -28.48 20.73
C THR A 2 -8.64 -29.05 19.30
N ARG A 3 -8.99 -30.33 19.10
CA ARG A 3 -8.96 -30.96 17.76
C ARG A 3 -9.87 -30.23 16.76
N ILE A 4 -11.02 -29.75 17.21
CA ILE A 4 -11.98 -29.00 16.39
C ILE A 4 -11.40 -27.64 16.00
N ALA A 5 -10.86 -26.89 16.95
CA ALA A 5 -10.22 -25.60 16.67
C ALA A 5 -9.05 -25.75 15.68
N PHE A 6 -8.23 -26.79 15.85
CA PHE A 6 -7.15 -27.07 14.90
C PHE A 6 -7.66 -27.32 13.47
N ARG A 7 -8.68 -28.17 13.31
CA ARG A 7 -9.25 -28.47 11.98
C ARG A 7 -9.83 -27.22 11.33
N PHE A 8 -10.54 -26.39 12.09
CA PHE A 8 -11.08 -25.13 11.60
C PHE A 8 -9.96 -24.17 11.18
N CYS A 9 -8.98 -23.91 12.05
CA CYS A 9 -7.85 -23.03 11.72
C CYS A 9 -7.06 -23.54 10.52
N PHE A 10 -6.84 -24.86 10.43
CA PHE A 10 -6.14 -25.48 9.30
C PHE A 10 -6.86 -25.20 7.99
N LEU A 11 -8.17 -25.44 7.94
CA LEU A 11 -8.95 -25.21 6.73
C LEU A 11 -9.10 -23.72 6.42
N TYR A 12 -9.48 -22.91 7.41
CA TYR A 12 -9.74 -21.49 7.23
C TYR A 12 -8.50 -20.72 6.80
N PHE A 13 -7.42 -20.74 7.59
CA PHE A 13 -6.22 -19.98 7.27
C PHE A 13 -5.46 -20.62 6.09
N GLY A 14 -5.51 -21.95 5.95
CA GLY A 14 -4.94 -22.62 4.77
C GLY A 14 -5.60 -22.16 3.47
N LEU A 15 -6.94 -22.15 3.43
CA LEU A 15 -7.68 -21.66 2.27
C LEU A 15 -7.48 -20.16 2.05
N PHE A 16 -7.48 -19.35 3.12
CA PHE A 16 -7.20 -17.92 3.03
C PHE A 16 -5.85 -17.66 2.36
N CYS A 17 -4.77 -18.30 2.84
CA CYS A 17 -3.44 -18.14 2.25
C CYS A 17 -3.36 -18.58 0.79
N VAL A 18 -4.13 -19.60 0.38
CA VAL A 18 -4.10 -20.11 -1.00
C VAL A 18 -4.99 -19.32 -1.94
N THR A 19 -6.05 -18.70 -1.44
CA THR A 19 -7.05 -17.99 -2.26
C THR A 19 -6.89 -16.48 -2.24
N TYR A 20 -6.11 -15.92 -1.32
CA TYR A 20 -5.76 -14.51 -1.33
C TYR A 20 -4.51 -14.28 -2.21
N PRO A 21 -4.56 -13.38 -3.20
CA PRO A 21 -3.52 -13.18 -4.23
C PRO A 21 -2.07 -13.20 -3.74
N GLN A 22 -1.75 -12.35 -2.76
CA GLN A 22 -0.36 -11.98 -2.42
C GLN A 22 0.41 -13.08 -1.64
N LEU A 23 -0.25 -13.83 -0.76
CA LEU A 23 0.41 -14.63 0.30
C LEU A 23 1.32 -15.77 -0.20
N ILE A 24 1.16 -16.22 -1.45
CA ILE A 24 1.99 -17.26 -2.06
C ILE A 24 2.84 -16.70 -3.20
N THR A 25 2.35 -15.70 -3.92
CA THR A 25 3.03 -15.13 -5.08
C THR A 25 4.29 -14.34 -4.68
N ASP A 26 4.36 -13.84 -3.46
CA ASP A 26 5.54 -13.16 -2.89
C ASP A 26 6.83 -13.99 -3.00
N TYR A 27 6.70 -15.32 -3.07
CA TYR A 27 7.85 -16.23 -3.19
C TYR A 27 8.37 -16.43 -4.61
N VAL A 28 7.62 -16.01 -5.64
CA VAL A 28 8.07 -16.09 -7.03
C VAL A 28 9.34 -15.24 -7.23
N GLY A 29 9.40 -14.10 -6.53
CA GLY A 29 10.55 -13.22 -6.48
C GLY A 29 11.05 -12.83 -7.87
N PHE A 30 12.37 -12.91 -8.06
CA PHE A 30 13.01 -12.57 -9.33
C PHE A 30 12.57 -13.43 -10.50
N LEU A 31 11.91 -14.58 -10.30
CA LEU A 31 11.43 -15.40 -11.41
C LEU A 31 10.19 -14.79 -12.08
N ASN A 32 9.67 -13.65 -11.60
CA ASN A 32 8.54 -12.95 -12.19
C ASN A 32 8.73 -12.66 -13.71
N HIS A 33 9.95 -12.34 -14.15
CA HIS A 33 10.27 -12.09 -15.56
C HIS A 33 10.09 -13.32 -16.47
N LEU A 34 10.05 -14.52 -15.90
CA LEU A 34 9.75 -15.75 -16.64
C LEU A 34 8.25 -15.91 -16.92
N PHE A 35 7.40 -15.06 -16.34
CA PHE A 35 5.96 -15.06 -16.52
C PHE A 35 5.54 -13.78 -17.26
N PRO A 36 5.30 -13.84 -18.59
CA PRO A 36 4.92 -12.68 -19.40
C PRO A 36 3.70 -11.92 -18.85
N ASN A 37 2.78 -12.65 -18.22
CA ASN A 37 1.57 -12.09 -17.59
C ASN A 37 1.63 -12.21 -16.06
N TYR A 38 2.77 -11.86 -15.44
CA TYR A 38 2.94 -11.98 -13.99
C TYR A 38 1.83 -11.28 -13.18
N GLN A 39 1.33 -10.13 -13.65
CA GLN A 39 0.22 -9.43 -13.00
C GLN A 39 -1.09 -10.24 -13.05
N GLU A 40 -1.42 -10.84 -14.20
CA GLU A 40 -2.60 -11.73 -14.30
C GLU A 40 -2.41 -12.98 -13.47
N MET A 41 -1.18 -13.52 -13.44
CA MET A 41 -0.83 -14.63 -12.56
C MET A 41 -1.07 -14.21 -11.11
N MET A 42 -0.61 -13.04 -10.66
CA MET A 42 -0.83 -12.62 -9.27
C MET A 42 -2.32 -12.58 -8.90
N LEU A 43 -3.20 -12.33 -9.86
CA LEU A 43 -4.65 -12.27 -9.69
C LEU A 43 -5.38 -13.56 -10.08
N TRP A 44 -4.67 -14.67 -10.39
CA TRP A 44 -5.28 -15.88 -10.94
C TRP A 44 -6.37 -16.45 -10.01
N GLN A 45 -6.15 -16.37 -8.69
CA GLN A 45 -7.12 -16.80 -7.68
C GLN A 45 -8.39 -15.97 -7.75
N THR A 46 -8.26 -14.64 -7.83
CA THR A 46 -9.38 -13.72 -7.91
C THR A 46 -10.15 -13.95 -9.20
N THR A 47 -9.47 -14.11 -10.33
CA THR A 47 -10.10 -14.41 -11.62
C THR A 47 -10.86 -15.74 -11.59
N LEU A 48 -10.26 -16.80 -11.03
CA LEU A 48 -10.89 -18.11 -10.90
C LEU A 48 -12.14 -18.07 -10.01
N LEU A 49 -12.07 -17.31 -8.92
CA LEU A 49 -13.15 -17.20 -7.94
C LEU A 49 -14.19 -16.14 -8.28
N ASN A 50 -13.95 -15.28 -9.28
CA ASN A 50 -14.82 -14.14 -9.57
C ASN A 50 -16.28 -14.57 -9.85
N ALA A 51 -16.49 -15.54 -10.73
CA ALA A 51 -17.82 -16.03 -11.08
C ALA A 51 -18.58 -16.64 -9.88
N PRO A 52 -18.02 -17.61 -9.11
CA PRO A 52 -18.73 -18.14 -7.94
C PRO A 52 -18.96 -17.08 -6.86
N LEU A 53 -18.01 -16.17 -6.62
CA LEU A 53 -18.19 -15.10 -5.63
C LEU A 53 -19.28 -14.10 -6.04
N THR A 54 -19.35 -13.75 -7.33
CA THR A 54 -20.41 -12.90 -7.87
C THR A 54 -21.79 -13.56 -7.71
N TRP A 55 -21.87 -14.87 -7.99
CA TRP A 55 -23.10 -15.64 -7.77
C TRP A 55 -23.52 -15.66 -6.31
N VAL A 56 -22.59 -15.87 -5.37
CA VAL A 56 -22.88 -15.80 -3.93
C VAL A 56 -23.31 -14.39 -3.52
N GLY A 57 -22.63 -13.35 -4.02
CA GLY A 57 -22.98 -11.94 -3.77
C GLY A 57 -24.44 -11.66 -4.14
N ARG A 58 -24.87 -12.07 -5.32
CA ARG A 58 -26.26 -11.93 -5.79
C ARG A 58 -27.25 -12.78 -4.99
N THR A 59 -26.93 -14.06 -4.80
CA THR A 59 -27.89 -15.05 -4.29
C THR A 59 -28.09 -14.96 -2.78
N VAL A 60 -27.00 -14.73 -2.02
CA VAL A 60 -27.02 -14.72 -0.56
C VAL A 60 -27.16 -13.31 0.00
N PHE A 61 -26.48 -12.34 -0.61
CA PHE A 61 -26.40 -10.98 -0.08
C PHE A 61 -27.21 -9.96 -0.90
N GLY A 62 -27.77 -10.33 -2.05
CA GLY A 62 -28.54 -9.42 -2.90
C GLY A 62 -27.72 -8.27 -3.48
N VAL A 63 -26.38 -8.42 -3.59
CA VAL A 63 -25.48 -7.36 -4.07
C VAL A 63 -24.68 -7.81 -5.29
N ASP A 64 -24.54 -6.91 -6.26
CA ASP A 64 -23.66 -7.08 -7.41
C ASP A 64 -22.23 -6.73 -7.01
N VAL A 65 -21.49 -7.74 -6.52
CA VAL A 65 -20.06 -7.58 -6.25
C VAL A 65 -19.27 -7.64 -7.56
N VAL A 66 -18.33 -6.73 -7.71
CA VAL A 66 -17.46 -6.62 -8.88
C VAL A 66 -16.03 -6.49 -8.40
N PHE A 67 -15.15 -7.33 -8.91
CA PHE A 67 -13.71 -7.14 -8.73
C PHE A 67 -13.22 -5.97 -9.60
N ARG A 68 -12.53 -5.03 -8.97
CA ARG A 68 -11.85 -3.90 -9.63
C ARG A 68 -10.35 -4.04 -9.40
N ASN A 69 -9.53 -3.80 -10.41
CA ASN A 69 -8.08 -3.83 -10.21
C ASN A 69 -7.57 -2.44 -9.78
N ASP A 70 -8.03 -1.94 -8.63
CA ASP A 70 -7.74 -0.60 -8.10
C ASP A 70 -6.83 -0.64 -6.85
N HIS A 71 -6.13 -1.76 -6.64
CA HIS A 71 -5.25 -2.02 -5.49
C HIS A 71 -5.96 -2.03 -4.12
N SER A 72 -7.30 -2.02 -4.07
CA SER A 72 -8.08 -2.20 -2.84
C SER A 72 -8.16 -3.67 -2.43
N GLY A 73 -7.71 -4.00 -1.22
CA GLY A 73 -7.84 -5.33 -0.61
C GLY A 73 -9.15 -5.56 0.17
N ASP A 74 -10.01 -4.53 0.26
CA ASP A 74 -11.24 -4.55 1.08
C ASP A 74 -12.53 -4.48 0.25
N GLN A 75 -12.46 -4.77 -1.05
CA GLN A 75 -13.63 -4.77 -1.93
C GLN A 75 -14.70 -5.76 -1.46
N ALA A 76 -15.97 -5.46 -1.77
CA ALA A 76 -17.12 -6.29 -1.40
C ALA A 76 -16.95 -7.77 -1.81
N ILE A 77 -16.31 -8.02 -2.95
CA ILE A 77 -16.05 -9.39 -3.42
C ILE A 77 -15.14 -10.19 -2.47
N TYR A 78 -14.15 -9.54 -1.84
CA TYR A 78 -13.29 -10.19 -0.86
C TYR A 78 -14.01 -10.47 0.46
N TRP A 79 -14.98 -9.63 0.86
CA TRP A 79 -15.85 -9.94 2.00
C TRP A 79 -16.76 -11.14 1.74
N VAL A 80 -17.32 -11.24 0.52
CA VAL A 80 -18.06 -12.44 0.10
C VAL A 80 -17.15 -13.67 0.09
N GLN A 81 -15.89 -13.53 -0.35
CA GLN A 81 -14.89 -14.60 -0.26
C GLN A 81 -14.67 -15.05 1.19
N LEU A 82 -14.49 -14.13 2.13
CA LEU A 82 -14.34 -14.47 3.55
C LEU A 82 -15.54 -15.26 4.08
N PHE A 83 -16.76 -14.85 3.75
CA PHE A 83 -17.96 -15.59 4.11
C PHE A 83 -17.92 -17.03 3.57
N CYS A 84 -17.61 -17.20 2.28
CA CYS A 84 -17.46 -18.52 1.67
C CYS A 84 -16.39 -19.35 2.39
N LEU A 85 -15.24 -18.76 2.72
CA LEU A 85 -14.17 -19.45 3.44
C LEU A 85 -14.61 -19.92 4.84
N VAL A 86 -15.36 -19.10 5.59
CA VAL A 86 -15.92 -19.50 6.89
C VAL A 86 -16.89 -20.67 6.74
N VAL A 87 -17.81 -20.61 5.77
CA VAL A 87 -18.79 -21.68 5.51
C VAL A 87 -18.08 -22.99 5.13
N ILE A 88 -17.14 -22.93 4.19
CA ILE A 88 -16.36 -24.09 3.74
C ILE A 88 -15.52 -24.66 4.89
N ALA A 89 -14.83 -23.82 5.65
CA ALA A 89 -14.02 -24.26 6.79
C ALA A 89 -14.87 -24.89 7.89
N THR A 90 -16.08 -24.37 8.14
CA THR A 90 -17.03 -24.92 9.13
C THR A 90 -17.56 -26.28 8.69
N ALA A 91 -18.07 -26.38 7.46
CA ALA A 91 -18.57 -27.63 6.89
C ALA A 91 -17.46 -28.69 6.81
N GLY A 92 -16.28 -28.32 6.31
CA GLY A 92 -15.11 -29.18 6.24
C GLY A 92 -14.64 -29.64 7.62
N THR A 93 -14.72 -28.78 8.65
CA THR A 93 -14.39 -29.15 10.03
C THR A 93 -15.37 -30.18 10.59
N ALA A 94 -16.67 -30.02 10.32
CA ALA A 94 -17.69 -30.99 10.73
C ALA A 94 -17.45 -32.34 10.08
N ILE A 95 -17.27 -32.37 8.75
CA ILE A 95 -16.99 -33.58 7.97
C ILE A 95 -15.71 -34.26 8.48
N TRP A 96 -14.61 -33.51 8.61
CA TRP A 96 -13.35 -34.04 9.12
C TRP A 96 -13.51 -34.59 10.55
N THR A 97 -14.35 -33.95 11.37
CA THR A 97 -14.59 -34.43 12.73
C THR A 97 -15.33 -35.75 12.79
N VAL A 98 -16.30 -35.97 11.89
CA VAL A 98 -17.01 -37.25 11.79
C VAL A 98 -16.10 -38.34 11.24
N LEU A 99 -15.37 -38.06 10.16
CA LEU A 99 -14.56 -39.06 9.46
C LEU A 99 -13.31 -39.47 10.25
N ASP A 100 -12.62 -38.54 10.89
CA ASP A 100 -11.33 -38.78 11.57
C ASP A 100 -11.46 -38.76 13.10
N ARG A 101 -12.57 -39.31 13.61
CA ARG A 101 -12.90 -39.32 15.05
C ARG A 101 -11.94 -40.15 15.91
N ARG A 102 -11.27 -41.15 15.32
CA ARG A 102 -10.39 -42.11 16.04
C ARG A 102 -8.94 -41.65 16.17
N ARG A 103 -8.53 -40.56 15.52
CA ARG A 103 -7.12 -40.15 15.49
C ARG A 103 -6.69 -39.50 16.81
N PRO A 104 -5.55 -39.92 17.39
CA PRO A 104 -5.13 -39.47 18.72
C PRO A 104 -4.63 -38.03 18.71
N ASP A 105 -3.80 -37.65 17.73
CA ASP A 105 -3.28 -36.29 17.59
C ASP A 105 -3.00 -35.89 16.13
N TYR A 106 -2.77 -34.59 15.94
CA TYR A 106 -2.37 -33.97 14.67
C TYR A 106 -1.00 -33.30 14.75
N ARG A 107 -0.11 -33.73 15.64
CA ARG A 107 1.09 -32.94 15.98
C ARG A 107 2.00 -32.70 14.77
N ARG A 108 2.17 -33.70 13.90
CA ARG A 108 2.96 -33.54 12.66
C ARG A 108 2.29 -32.60 11.66
N LEU A 109 0.97 -32.73 11.48
CA LEU A 109 0.22 -31.88 10.56
C LEU A 109 0.19 -30.43 11.04
N ALA A 110 -0.01 -30.23 12.34
CA ALA A 110 0.09 -28.93 12.98
C ALA A 110 1.47 -28.29 12.81
N GLY A 111 2.55 -29.08 12.90
CA GLY A 111 3.90 -28.58 12.64
C GLY A 111 4.08 -28.05 11.21
N TRP A 112 3.56 -28.77 10.21
CA TRP A 112 3.60 -28.30 8.81
C TRP A 112 2.70 -27.09 8.58
N PHE A 113 1.50 -27.08 9.16
CA PHE A 113 0.57 -25.96 9.08
C PHE A 113 1.16 -24.68 9.67
N LEU A 114 1.72 -24.75 10.89
CA LEU A 114 2.36 -23.59 11.53
C LEU A 114 3.58 -23.11 10.74
N LEU A 115 4.34 -24.02 10.14
CA LEU A 115 5.44 -23.63 9.25
C LEU A 115 4.91 -22.89 8.01
N PHE A 116 3.85 -23.41 7.36
CA PHE A 116 3.24 -22.76 6.20
C PHE A 116 2.71 -21.36 6.53
N ILE A 117 1.88 -21.23 7.58
CA ILE A 117 1.37 -19.93 8.03
C ILE A 117 2.52 -18.97 8.36
N ARG A 118 3.57 -19.46 9.02
CA ARG A 118 4.74 -18.65 9.34
C ARG A 118 5.41 -18.11 8.09
N MET A 119 5.55 -18.92 7.03
CA MET A 119 6.13 -18.48 5.77
C MET A 119 5.24 -17.40 5.14
N CYS A 120 3.94 -17.63 4.97
CA CYS A 120 3.02 -16.62 4.43
C CYS A 120 3.09 -15.28 5.20
N VAL A 121 3.03 -15.32 6.54
CA VAL A 121 3.16 -14.11 7.36
C VAL A 121 4.54 -13.46 7.18
N ALA A 122 5.62 -14.23 7.15
CA ALA A 122 6.97 -13.71 6.98
C ALA A 122 7.15 -12.98 5.63
N ALA A 123 6.61 -13.52 4.54
CA ALA A 123 6.67 -12.89 3.23
C ALA A 123 5.87 -11.60 3.17
N SER A 124 4.63 -11.59 3.68
CA SER A 124 3.83 -10.35 3.70
C SER A 124 4.45 -9.26 4.57
N MET A 125 5.09 -9.63 5.68
CA MET A 125 5.84 -8.65 6.49
C MET A 125 7.06 -8.09 5.77
N MET A 126 7.66 -8.85 4.85
CA MET A 126 8.72 -8.33 3.99
C MET A 126 8.17 -7.36 2.95
N ASP A 127 7.06 -7.69 2.30
CA ASP A 127 6.43 -6.84 1.29
C ASP A 127 6.10 -5.45 1.87
N PHE A 128 5.25 -5.41 2.90
CA PHE A 128 4.86 -4.16 3.56
C PHE A 128 6.06 -3.46 4.22
N GLY A 129 6.96 -4.23 4.83
CA GLY A 129 8.10 -3.67 5.55
C GLY A 129 9.09 -2.98 4.62
N TRP A 130 9.41 -3.58 3.48
CA TRP A 130 10.32 -2.98 2.50
C TRP A 130 9.71 -1.76 1.80
N ALA A 131 8.39 -1.77 1.53
CA ALA A 131 7.68 -0.63 0.96
C ALA A 131 7.66 0.61 1.89
N LYS A 132 7.81 0.41 3.21
CA LYS A 132 7.98 1.51 4.18
C LYS A 132 9.45 1.83 4.48
N LEU A 133 10.30 0.80 4.52
CA LEU A 133 11.73 0.95 4.83
C LEU A 133 12.48 1.68 3.70
N ILE A 134 12.05 1.45 2.46
CA ILE A 134 12.34 2.32 1.32
C ILE A 134 11.04 3.11 1.12
N PRO A 135 10.95 4.39 1.55
CA PRO A 135 9.66 5.09 1.76
C PRO A 135 8.86 5.34 0.47
N THR A 136 8.29 4.27 -0.08
CA THR A 136 7.51 4.24 -1.33
C THR A 136 6.04 4.00 -1.07
N GLN A 137 5.66 3.50 0.11
CA GLN A 137 4.26 3.28 0.46
C GLN A 137 3.52 4.59 0.77
N MET A 138 4.15 5.50 1.53
CA MET A 138 3.60 6.80 1.91
C MET A 138 4.57 7.92 1.48
N PRO A 139 4.67 8.21 0.18
CA PRO A 139 5.69 9.13 -0.33
C PRO A 139 5.54 10.54 0.25
N VAL A 140 6.64 11.30 0.18
CA VAL A 140 6.67 12.73 0.56
C VAL A 140 5.53 13.47 -0.14
N PRO A 141 4.78 14.35 0.56
CA PRO A 141 3.64 15.05 -0.03
C PRO A 141 4.01 15.77 -1.32
N SER A 142 3.17 15.59 -2.34
CA SER A 142 3.28 16.27 -3.63
C SER A 142 3.17 17.79 -3.45
N LEU A 143 3.61 18.53 -4.46
CA LEU A 143 3.40 19.97 -4.52
C LEU A 143 1.90 20.33 -4.50
N THR A 144 1.06 19.49 -5.08
CA THR A 144 -0.40 19.65 -5.03
C THR A 144 -0.97 19.46 -3.62
N ALA A 145 -0.43 18.52 -2.84
CA ALA A 145 -0.85 18.31 -1.45
C ALA A 145 -0.58 19.53 -0.54
N LEU A 146 0.42 20.35 -0.86
CA LEU A 146 0.71 21.60 -0.13
C LEU A 146 -0.36 22.69 -0.35
N LEU A 147 -1.09 22.61 -1.46
CA LEU A 147 -2.14 23.55 -1.83
C LEU A 147 -3.53 23.07 -1.40
N HIS A 148 -3.64 21.80 -1.01
CA HIS A 148 -4.90 21.15 -0.69
C HIS A 148 -5.33 21.51 0.74
N PRO A 149 -6.53 22.07 0.96
CA PRO A 149 -7.00 22.37 2.30
C PRO A 149 -7.13 21.11 3.15
N LEU A 150 -6.78 21.19 4.45
CA LEU A 150 -6.83 20.03 5.35
C LEU A 150 -8.24 19.41 5.43
N GLY A 151 -9.28 20.25 5.41
CA GLY A 151 -10.68 19.81 5.50
C GLY A 151 -11.18 19.03 4.29
N ASP A 152 -10.49 19.12 3.15
CA ASP A 152 -10.87 18.42 1.92
C ASP A 152 -10.20 17.05 1.82
N PHE A 153 -9.17 16.76 2.64
CA PHE A 153 -8.55 15.43 2.65
C PHE A 153 -9.51 14.39 3.23
N GLY A 154 -9.62 13.24 2.56
CA GLY A 154 -10.16 12.05 3.20
C GLY A 154 -9.26 11.57 4.35
N PRO A 155 -9.78 10.80 5.33
CA PRO A 155 -8.99 10.33 6.47
C PRO A 155 -7.69 9.60 6.07
N MET A 156 -7.75 8.73 5.07
CA MET A 156 -6.56 8.04 4.53
C MET A 156 -5.52 9.04 4.00
N GLY A 157 -5.96 10.09 3.29
CA GLY A 157 -5.07 11.13 2.75
C GLY A 157 -4.35 11.92 3.84
N VAL A 158 -5.04 12.21 4.95
CA VAL A 158 -4.42 12.81 6.14
C VAL A 158 -3.35 11.88 6.73
N LEU A 159 -3.67 10.60 6.92
CA LEU A 159 -2.72 9.61 7.45
C LEU A 159 -1.49 9.45 6.54
N TRP A 160 -1.70 9.32 5.22
CA TRP A 160 -0.62 9.18 4.24
C TRP A 160 0.28 10.41 4.25
N THR A 161 -0.31 11.60 4.21
CA THR A 161 0.44 12.87 4.22
C THR A 161 1.22 13.00 5.53
N GLN A 162 0.60 12.69 6.68
CA GLN A 162 1.26 12.74 7.98
C GLN A 162 2.51 11.85 8.04
N VAL A 163 2.41 10.61 7.57
CA VAL A 163 3.55 9.69 7.59
C VAL A 163 4.60 10.11 6.56
N GLY A 164 4.19 10.45 5.33
CA GLY A 164 5.10 10.85 4.25
C GLY A 164 5.85 12.16 4.52
N LEU A 165 5.31 13.02 5.38
CA LEU A 165 6.04 14.20 5.87
C LEU A 165 7.31 13.86 6.66
N SER A 166 7.36 12.67 7.26
CA SER A 166 8.55 12.17 7.94
C SER A 166 8.96 10.82 7.36
N PRO A 167 9.79 10.80 6.30
CA PRO A 167 10.34 9.57 5.76
C PRO A 167 11.05 8.72 6.82
N GLN A 168 11.67 9.35 7.82
CA GLN A 168 12.32 8.64 8.92
C GLN A 168 11.32 7.87 9.78
N TYR A 169 10.13 8.44 10.02
CA TYR A 169 9.06 7.76 10.74
C TYR A 169 8.54 6.56 9.94
N GLU A 170 8.29 6.73 8.64
CA GLU A 170 7.90 5.63 7.75
C GLU A 170 8.95 4.50 7.75
N MET A 171 10.24 4.85 7.62
CA MET A 171 11.34 3.90 7.66
C MET A 171 11.41 3.10 8.97
N LEU A 172 11.11 3.73 10.11
CA LEU A 172 11.07 3.03 11.41
C LEU A 172 9.90 2.05 11.50
N LEU A 173 8.73 2.41 10.95
CA LEU A 173 7.61 1.49 10.83
C LEU A 173 7.99 0.29 9.95
N GLY A 174 8.59 0.56 8.79
CA GLY A 174 9.09 -0.47 7.87
C GLY A 174 10.15 -1.37 8.49
N LEU A 175 11.08 -0.80 9.25
CA LEU A 175 12.10 -1.57 9.95
C LEU A 175 11.48 -2.56 10.95
N ALA A 176 10.48 -2.15 11.72
CA ALA A 176 9.77 -3.03 12.64
C ALA A 176 9.11 -4.21 11.90
N GLU A 177 8.51 -3.95 10.75
CA GLU A 177 7.87 -4.97 9.91
C GLU A 177 8.90 -5.93 9.28
N VAL A 178 9.98 -5.41 8.70
CA VAL A 178 11.09 -6.21 8.14
C VAL A 178 11.72 -7.07 9.24
N LEU A 179 12.01 -6.51 10.42
CA LEU A 179 12.52 -7.30 11.55
C LEU A 179 11.55 -8.40 11.95
N GLY A 180 10.24 -8.13 11.98
CA GLY A 180 9.20 -9.13 12.19
C GLY A 180 9.32 -10.29 11.21
N GLY A 181 9.38 -10.00 9.91
CA GLY A 181 9.55 -11.01 8.86
C GLY A 181 10.87 -11.78 8.96
N VAL A 182 12.01 -11.11 9.19
CA VAL A 182 13.34 -11.74 9.25
C VAL A 182 13.38 -12.74 10.40
N LEU A 183 12.86 -12.34 11.55
CA LEU A 183 12.81 -13.18 12.74
C LEU A 183 11.90 -14.40 12.53
N LEU A 184 10.87 -14.32 11.68
CA LEU A 184 10.01 -15.46 11.33
C LEU A 184 10.70 -16.47 10.40
N PHE A 185 11.58 -16.03 9.49
CA PHE A 185 12.37 -16.93 8.65
C PHE A 185 13.42 -17.72 9.43
N ILE A 186 13.91 -17.19 10.55
CA ILE A 186 14.88 -17.86 11.41
C ILE A 186 14.12 -18.66 12.49
N PRO A 187 14.12 -20.01 12.46
CA PRO A 187 13.24 -20.80 13.34
C PRO A 187 13.46 -20.58 14.84
N ARG A 188 14.65 -20.16 15.26
CA ARG A 188 14.98 -19.88 16.67
C ARG A 188 14.38 -18.57 17.17
N THR A 189 14.15 -17.60 16.30
CA THR A 189 13.63 -16.27 16.64
C THR A 189 12.16 -16.11 16.29
N ALA A 190 11.53 -17.14 15.71
CA ALA A 190 10.17 -17.05 15.20
C ALA A 190 9.11 -16.65 16.24
N VAL A 191 9.30 -16.97 17.52
CA VAL A 191 8.39 -16.49 18.58
C VAL A 191 8.48 -14.98 18.74
N ALA A 192 9.70 -14.43 18.78
CA ALA A 192 9.92 -12.99 18.83
C ALA A 192 9.40 -12.29 17.56
N GLY A 193 9.65 -12.89 16.39
CA GLY A 193 9.10 -12.42 15.11
C GLY A 193 7.57 -12.39 15.11
N ALA A 194 6.91 -13.43 15.63
CA ALA A 194 5.45 -13.49 15.71
C ALA A 194 4.87 -12.48 16.70
N MET A 195 5.56 -12.21 17.82
CA MET A 195 5.17 -11.15 18.76
C MET A 195 5.28 -9.76 18.13
N LEU A 196 6.42 -9.46 17.49
CA LEU A 196 6.62 -8.17 16.82
C LEU A 196 5.62 -7.98 15.68
N THR A 197 5.38 -9.03 14.89
CA THR A 197 4.37 -9.01 13.82
C THR A 197 2.97 -8.77 14.36
N LEU A 198 2.60 -9.41 15.49
CA LEU A 198 1.29 -9.19 16.12
C LEU A 198 1.11 -7.71 16.50
N ILE A 199 2.12 -7.08 17.09
CA ILE A 199 2.07 -5.67 17.49
C ILE A 199 1.95 -4.78 16.25
N ALA A 200 2.82 -4.98 15.25
CA ALA A 200 2.82 -4.18 14.03
C ALA A 200 1.49 -4.30 13.26
N THR A 201 1.01 -5.52 13.04
CA THR A 201 -0.25 -5.77 12.31
C THR A 201 -1.48 -5.32 13.09
N ALA A 202 -1.45 -5.35 14.43
CA ALA A 202 -2.51 -4.76 15.24
C ALA A 202 -2.58 -3.24 15.06
N GLN A 203 -1.44 -2.54 15.06
CA GLN A 203 -1.40 -1.10 14.78
C GLN A 203 -1.91 -0.80 13.36
N VAL A 204 -1.43 -1.52 12.35
CA VAL A 204 -1.89 -1.36 10.96
C VAL A 204 -3.40 -1.62 10.85
N PHE A 205 -3.90 -2.68 11.48
CA PHE A 205 -5.33 -2.99 11.46
C PHE A 205 -6.18 -1.87 12.09
N VAL A 206 -5.73 -1.31 13.23
CA VAL A 206 -6.41 -0.17 13.86
C VAL A 206 -6.42 1.03 12.92
N LEU A 207 -5.28 1.40 12.34
CA LEU A 207 -5.19 2.50 11.37
C LEU A 207 -6.11 2.28 10.17
N ASN A 208 -6.20 1.05 9.66
CA ASN A 208 -7.05 0.72 8.54
C ASN A 208 -8.54 0.88 8.87
N MET A 209 -8.93 0.54 10.10
CA MET A 209 -10.31 0.68 10.57
C MET A 209 -10.67 2.15 10.85
N THR A 210 -9.74 2.96 11.36
CA THR A 210 -10.02 4.33 11.78
C THR A 210 -9.82 5.38 10.68
N PHE A 211 -8.92 5.13 9.72
CA PHE A 211 -8.64 6.04 8.59
C PHE A 211 -9.17 5.52 7.25
N GLY A 212 -9.91 4.42 7.23
CA GLY A 212 -10.56 3.90 6.02
C GLY A 212 -9.61 3.26 5.01
N VAL A 213 -8.37 2.95 5.39
CA VAL A 213 -7.36 2.34 4.50
C VAL A 213 -7.82 0.96 4.02
N PRO A 214 -7.91 0.68 2.70
CA PRO A 214 -8.59 -0.48 2.16
C PRO A 214 -7.76 -1.79 2.17
N VAL A 215 -7.12 -2.11 3.31
CA VAL A 215 -6.35 -3.36 3.52
C VAL A 215 -6.65 -4.03 4.87
N LYS A 216 -7.87 -3.85 5.41
CA LYS A 216 -8.36 -4.41 6.68
C LYS A 216 -8.37 -5.93 6.67
N ILE A 217 -8.82 -6.55 5.57
CA ILE A 217 -8.92 -8.02 5.47
C ILE A 217 -7.54 -8.63 5.68
N LEU A 218 -6.55 -8.23 4.89
CA LEU A 218 -5.20 -8.80 4.98
C LEU A 218 -4.54 -8.49 6.33
N ALA A 219 -4.56 -7.22 6.78
CA ALA A 219 -3.94 -6.84 8.05
C ALA A 219 -4.56 -7.59 9.25
N GLY A 220 -5.89 -7.72 9.28
CA GLY A 220 -6.59 -8.49 10.31
C GLY A 220 -6.24 -9.97 10.28
N HIS A 221 -6.07 -10.56 9.08
CA HIS A 221 -5.67 -11.96 8.96
C HIS A 221 -4.21 -12.20 9.33
N LEU A 222 -3.29 -11.28 9.01
CA LEU A 222 -1.91 -11.35 9.48
C LEU A 222 -1.85 -11.31 11.02
N MET A 223 -2.62 -10.41 11.64
CA MET A 223 -2.76 -10.33 13.10
C MET A 223 -3.29 -11.64 13.70
N LEU A 224 -4.37 -12.20 13.14
CA LEU A 224 -4.94 -13.49 13.58
C LEU A 224 -3.97 -14.65 13.36
N MET A 225 -3.24 -14.68 12.26
CA MET A 225 -2.23 -15.70 11.99
C MET A 225 -1.05 -15.60 12.96
N SER A 226 -0.62 -14.39 13.34
CA SER A 226 0.37 -14.21 14.41
C SER A 226 -0.12 -14.78 15.75
N LEU A 227 -1.41 -14.59 16.09
CA LEU A 227 -2.01 -15.25 17.26
C LEU A 227 -2.00 -16.77 17.13
N VAL A 228 -2.30 -17.33 15.95
CA VAL A 228 -2.21 -18.78 15.69
C VAL A 228 -0.78 -19.29 15.87
N LEU A 229 0.23 -18.55 15.43
CA LEU A 229 1.65 -18.89 15.60
C LEU A 229 2.08 -18.84 17.08
N LEU A 230 1.54 -17.92 17.86
CA LEU A 230 1.83 -17.76 19.29
C LEU A 230 1.01 -18.69 20.19
N ALA A 231 -0.13 -19.20 19.73
CA ALA A 231 -1.03 -20.03 20.53
C ALA A 231 -0.36 -21.26 21.19
N PRO A 232 0.56 -22.02 20.53
CA PRO A 232 1.29 -23.11 21.18
C PRO A 232 2.26 -22.64 22.28
N GLU A 233 2.68 -21.38 22.24
CA GLU A 233 3.65 -20.78 23.16
C GLU A 233 3.00 -19.90 24.23
N ALA A 234 1.70 -19.62 24.12
CA ALA A 234 0.98 -18.68 24.98
C ALA A 234 1.21 -18.94 26.48
N ARG A 235 1.16 -20.21 26.92
CA ARG A 235 1.42 -20.55 28.33
C ARG A 235 2.84 -20.20 28.75
N ARG A 236 3.85 -20.53 27.95
CA ARG A 236 5.26 -20.21 28.25
C ARG A 236 5.48 -18.71 28.27
N LEU A 237 4.86 -17.98 27.35
CA LEU A 237 4.93 -16.52 27.31
C LEU A 237 4.29 -15.89 28.54
N LEU A 238 3.12 -16.35 28.96
CA LEU A 238 2.45 -15.88 30.18
C LEU A 238 3.27 -16.19 31.44
N GLU A 239 3.75 -17.43 31.55
CA GLU A 239 4.57 -17.87 32.68
C GLU A 239 5.89 -17.08 32.79
N GLY A 240 6.59 -16.87 31.67
CA GLY A 240 7.88 -16.20 31.67
C GLY A 240 7.82 -14.67 31.72
N LEU A 241 6.87 -14.03 31.03
CA LEU A 241 6.82 -12.56 30.92
C LEU A 241 6.03 -11.89 32.05
N PHE A 242 4.97 -12.53 32.53
CA PHE A 242 4.03 -11.89 33.46
C PHE A 242 3.99 -12.54 34.84
N LEU A 243 4.35 -13.83 34.94
CA LEU A 243 4.28 -14.57 36.21
C LEU A 243 5.66 -14.82 36.84
N ASP A 244 6.75 -14.36 36.20
CA ASP A 244 8.14 -14.53 36.62
C ASP A 244 8.50 -15.99 36.95
N ARG A 245 7.98 -16.93 36.16
CA ARG A 245 8.22 -18.37 36.33
C ARG A 245 9.25 -18.86 35.33
N ALA A 246 10.13 -19.75 35.79
CA ALA A 246 11.04 -20.47 34.91
C ALA A 246 10.25 -21.27 33.85
N THR A 247 10.62 -21.11 32.57
CA THR A 247 9.95 -21.81 31.46
C THR A 247 10.83 -22.89 30.87
N GLY A 248 10.25 -24.07 30.63
CA GLY A 248 10.93 -25.18 29.95
C GLY A 248 11.11 -24.94 28.45
N PRO A 249 11.71 -25.90 27.71
CA PRO A 249 11.83 -25.83 26.26
C PRO A 249 10.45 -25.77 25.58
N SER A 250 10.41 -25.19 24.38
CA SER A 250 9.20 -25.15 23.56
C SER A 250 8.62 -26.55 23.34
N THR A 251 7.30 -26.67 23.51
CA THR A 251 6.55 -27.88 23.17
C THR A 251 5.76 -27.72 21.86
N ALA A 252 5.94 -26.59 21.17
CA ALA A 252 5.23 -26.28 19.93
C ALA A 252 5.42 -27.40 18.89
N PRO A 253 4.38 -27.73 18.12
CA PRO A 253 4.50 -28.72 17.06
C PRO A 253 5.55 -28.30 16.02
N TYR A 254 6.47 -29.21 15.68
CA TYR A 254 7.48 -28.98 14.65
C TYR A 254 7.55 -30.19 13.69
N PRO A 255 7.56 -30.00 12.36
CA PRO A 255 7.40 -31.09 11.41
C PRO A 255 8.65 -31.98 11.29
N PHE A 256 9.82 -31.48 11.70
CA PHE A 256 11.10 -32.15 11.54
C PHE A 256 11.59 -32.82 12.83
N ARG A 257 11.98 -34.10 12.74
CA ARG A 257 12.36 -34.93 13.89
C ARG A 257 13.86 -35.02 14.14
N THR A 258 14.68 -35.15 13.09
CA THR A 258 16.13 -35.38 13.22
C THR A 258 16.93 -34.08 13.25
N ARG A 259 18.06 -34.04 13.95
CA ARG A 259 18.95 -32.86 14.00
C ARG A 259 19.35 -32.36 12.60
N ARG A 260 19.63 -33.29 11.68
CA ARG A 260 19.96 -32.98 10.28
C ARG A 260 18.80 -32.31 9.54
N SER A 261 17.59 -32.89 9.61
CA SER A 261 16.41 -32.29 8.93
C SER A 261 16.06 -30.91 9.50
N ARG A 262 16.18 -30.71 10.81
CA ARG A 262 15.97 -29.38 11.43
C ARG A 262 16.97 -28.33 10.93
N ARG A 263 18.25 -28.71 10.78
CA ARG A 263 19.30 -27.82 10.26
C ARG A 263 19.07 -27.47 8.80
N ILE A 264 18.78 -28.46 7.96
CA ILE A 264 18.49 -28.24 6.54
C ILE A 264 17.25 -27.35 6.40
N ALA A 265 16.17 -27.64 7.11
CA ALA A 265 14.97 -26.82 7.09
C ALA A 265 15.22 -25.38 7.56
N ALA A 266 16.05 -25.18 8.58
CA ALA A 266 16.42 -23.84 9.02
C ALA A 266 17.24 -23.10 7.96
N LEU A 267 18.20 -23.78 7.32
CA LEU A 267 18.99 -23.21 6.21
C LEU A 267 18.10 -22.81 5.04
N VAL A 268 17.19 -23.70 4.62
CA VAL A 268 16.23 -23.43 3.52
C VAL A 268 15.39 -22.20 3.83
N GLN A 269 14.89 -22.05 5.05
CA GLN A 269 14.08 -20.90 5.42
C GLN A 269 14.89 -19.59 5.47
N VAL A 270 16.14 -19.64 5.92
CA VAL A 270 17.04 -18.48 5.88
C VAL A 270 17.35 -18.08 4.44
N VAL A 271 17.68 -19.04 3.58
CA VAL A 271 17.91 -18.78 2.14
C VAL A 271 16.66 -18.22 1.48
N LEU A 272 15.49 -18.77 1.79
CA LEU A 272 14.20 -18.26 1.31
C LEU A 272 13.95 -16.83 1.83
N GLY A 273 14.29 -16.54 3.08
CA GLY A 273 14.21 -15.19 3.64
C GLY A 273 15.13 -14.21 2.90
N LEU A 274 16.37 -14.61 2.59
CA LEU A 274 17.30 -13.79 1.80
C LEU A 274 16.78 -13.56 0.37
N TRP A 275 16.21 -14.59 -0.25
CA TRP A 275 15.58 -14.48 -1.56
C TRP A 275 14.44 -13.45 -1.58
N VAL A 276 13.50 -13.58 -0.64
CA VAL A 276 12.38 -12.64 -0.49
C VAL A 276 12.86 -11.23 -0.17
N THR A 277 13.85 -11.11 0.72
CA THR A 277 14.47 -9.83 1.09
C THR A 277 15.08 -9.12 -0.12
N ALA A 278 15.89 -9.85 -0.90
CA ALA A 278 16.52 -9.29 -2.10
C ALA A 278 15.47 -8.84 -3.12
N ASN A 279 14.41 -9.63 -3.30
CA ASN A 279 13.33 -9.29 -4.22
C ASN A 279 12.64 -7.97 -3.84
N PHE A 280 12.13 -7.85 -2.62
CA PHE A 280 11.41 -6.64 -2.20
C PHE A 280 12.31 -5.42 -2.06
N ALA A 281 13.57 -5.60 -1.66
CA ALA A 281 14.55 -4.52 -1.68
C ALA A 281 14.81 -4.00 -3.11
N GLN A 282 14.91 -4.90 -4.10
CA GLN A 282 15.08 -4.50 -5.50
C GLN A 282 13.84 -3.77 -6.03
N ILE A 283 12.64 -4.27 -5.75
CA ILE A 283 11.37 -3.63 -6.16
C ILE A 283 11.30 -2.23 -5.55
N GLY A 284 11.44 -2.12 -4.23
CA GLY A 284 11.39 -0.84 -3.53
C GLY A 284 12.46 0.15 -4.01
N TRP A 285 13.68 -0.32 -4.29
CA TRP A 285 14.74 0.53 -4.85
C TRP A 285 14.46 0.99 -6.28
N GLY A 286 13.78 0.16 -7.08
CA GLY A 286 13.27 0.55 -8.39
C GLY A 286 12.27 1.69 -8.28
N THR A 287 11.19 1.46 -7.52
CA THR A 287 10.13 2.46 -7.30
C THR A 287 10.69 3.75 -6.69
N TRP A 288 11.58 3.68 -5.71
CA TRP A 288 12.18 4.87 -5.11
C TRP A 288 13.01 5.71 -6.10
N ARG A 289 13.70 5.05 -7.04
CA ARG A 289 14.47 5.74 -8.07
C ARG A 289 13.57 6.42 -9.09
N ASP A 290 12.50 5.73 -9.48
CA ASP A 290 11.64 6.15 -10.58
C ASP A 290 10.57 7.16 -10.12
N GLU A 291 10.10 7.05 -8.87
CA GLU A 291 8.97 7.82 -8.33
C GLU A 291 9.31 8.64 -7.07
N GLY A 292 10.43 8.35 -6.40
CA GLY A 292 10.80 9.01 -5.15
C GLY A 292 11.25 10.47 -5.30
N PRO A 293 11.67 11.13 -4.20
CA PRO A 293 12.03 12.55 -4.18
C PRO A 293 13.17 12.97 -5.12
N TYR A 294 13.98 11.99 -5.54
CA TYR A 294 15.12 12.17 -6.44
C TYR A 294 14.83 11.79 -7.89
N ARG A 295 13.58 11.47 -8.23
CA ARG A 295 13.18 11.21 -9.61
C ARG A 295 13.51 12.38 -10.52
N THR A 296 13.62 12.12 -11.81
CA THR A 296 13.74 13.18 -12.80
C THR A 296 12.49 14.07 -12.75
N LYS A 297 12.71 15.35 -12.47
CA LYS A 297 11.65 16.34 -12.40
C LYS A 297 11.21 16.73 -13.83
N PRO A 298 9.90 16.88 -14.09
CA PRO A 298 9.43 17.34 -15.40
C PRO A 298 9.95 18.74 -15.72
N PRO A 299 9.95 19.13 -17.02
CA PRO A 299 10.15 20.52 -17.39
C PRO A 299 9.16 21.44 -16.66
N LEU A 300 9.59 22.66 -16.34
CA LEU A 300 8.81 23.65 -15.60
C LEU A 300 8.39 23.22 -14.17
N TYR A 301 9.05 22.21 -13.59
CA TYR A 301 8.75 21.71 -12.24
C TYR A 301 8.59 22.83 -11.19
N GLY A 302 7.48 22.81 -10.47
CA GLY A 302 7.20 23.77 -9.41
C GLY A 302 5.72 24.11 -9.28
N ILE A 303 5.43 24.94 -8.27
CA ILE A 303 4.15 25.61 -8.10
C ILE A 303 4.30 27.00 -8.73
N TRP A 304 3.37 27.39 -9.57
CA TRP A 304 3.36 28.66 -10.28
C TRP A 304 2.08 29.42 -9.95
N SER A 305 2.20 30.65 -9.45
CA SER A 305 1.08 31.53 -9.15
C SER A 305 0.74 32.36 -10.37
N VAL A 306 -0.54 32.40 -10.75
CA VAL A 306 -1.02 33.23 -11.86
C VAL A 306 -1.12 34.68 -11.41
N GLN A 307 -0.28 35.54 -11.99
CA GLN A 307 -0.30 36.98 -11.75
C GLN A 307 -1.31 37.67 -12.66
N ASP A 308 -1.10 37.52 -13.97
CA ASP A 308 -1.96 38.09 -15.00
C ASP A 308 -2.60 36.97 -15.81
N PHE A 309 -3.88 37.14 -16.12
CA PHE A 309 -4.64 36.22 -16.96
C PHE A 309 -5.48 37.08 -17.89
N GLU A 310 -5.15 37.04 -19.17
CA GLU A 310 -5.94 37.67 -20.22
C GLU A 310 -6.66 36.60 -21.02
N ARG A 311 -7.92 36.85 -21.35
CA ARG A 311 -8.74 36.00 -22.22
C ARG A 311 -9.39 36.88 -23.29
N ASP A 312 -9.15 36.54 -24.56
CA ASP A 312 -9.59 37.29 -25.74
C ASP A 312 -9.31 38.79 -25.68
N GLY A 313 -8.13 39.15 -25.13
CA GLY A 313 -7.67 40.53 -24.99
C GLY A 313 -8.27 41.28 -23.80
N GLN A 314 -9.04 40.61 -22.93
CA GLN A 314 -9.55 41.19 -21.69
C GLN A 314 -8.84 40.58 -20.48
N ALA A 315 -8.33 41.44 -19.60
CA ALA A 315 -7.77 41.01 -18.32
C ALA A 315 -8.89 40.47 -17.41
N LEU A 316 -8.77 39.22 -16.96
CA LEU A 316 -9.66 38.60 -16.00
C LEU A 316 -9.12 38.85 -14.58
N PRO A 317 -9.78 39.63 -13.72
CA PRO A 317 -9.33 39.81 -12.34
C PRO A 317 -9.46 38.50 -11.52
N PRO A 318 -8.69 38.29 -10.44
CA PRO A 318 -8.72 37.09 -9.62
C PRO A 318 -9.95 37.03 -8.70
N LEU A 319 -11.15 37.00 -9.27
CA LEU A 319 -12.42 36.88 -8.54
C LEU A 319 -12.68 35.41 -8.19
N LEU A 320 -12.97 35.12 -6.92
CA LEU A 320 -13.24 33.75 -6.44
C LEU A 320 -14.48 33.10 -7.11
N THR A 321 -15.36 33.91 -7.69
CA THR A 321 -16.57 33.47 -8.41
C THR A 321 -16.32 33.20 -9.90
N ASP A 322 -15.13 33.50 -10.42
CA ASP A 322 -14.83 33.33 -11.84
C ASP A 322 -14.34 31.90 -12.14
N GLY A 323 -15.14 31.15 -12.91
CA GLY A 323 -14.78 29.81 -13.35
C GLY A 323 -13.77 29.76 -14.50
N ASN A 324 -13.44 30.90 -15.11
CA ASN A 324 -12.62 31.01 -16.32
C ASN A 324 -11.16 31.37 -16.08
N ARG A 325 -10.79 31.67 -14.82
CA ARG A 325 -9.42 31.99 -14.42
C ARG A 325 -8.86 30.91 -13.50
N TRP A 326 -7.54 30.74 -13.56
CA TRP A 326 -6.79 29.87 -12.63
C TRP A 326 -6.04 30.71 -11.59
N GLN A 327 -5.89 30.16 -10.39
CA GLN A 327 -5.04 30.74 -9.34
C GLN A 327 -3.59 30.30 -9.47
N ARG A 328 -3.38 29.00 -9.71
CA ARG A 328 -2.07 28.36 -9.72
C ARG A 328 -2.00 27.25 -10.76
N ILE A 329 -0.80 26.96 -11.22
CA ILE A 329 -0.46 25.81 -12.05
C ILE A 329 0.67 25.05 -11.35
N VAL A 330 0.58 23.73 -11.33
CA VAL A 330 1.56 22.85 -10.69
C VAL A 330 2.09 21.85 -11.72
N PHE A 331 3.40 21.81 -11.87
CA PHE A 331 4.13 20.79 -12.59
C PHE A 331 4.90 19.97 -11.56
N ASP A 332 4.38 18.81 -11.19
CA ASP A 332 5.02 17.93 -10.21
C ASP A 332 5.38 16.58 -10.87
N THR A 333 4.38 15.86 -11.36
CA THR A 333 4.51 14.53 -11.96
C THR A 333 4.68 14.62 -13.49
N PRO A 334 5.56 13.82 -14.11
CA PRO A 334 5.70 13.78 -15.57
C PRO A 334 4.36 13.48 -16.26
N GLY A 335 4.06 14.21 -17.33
CA GLY A 335 2.83 14.03 -18.11
C GLY A 335 1.56 14.57 -17.46
N VAL A 336 1.65 15.24 -16.32
CA VAL A 336 0.51 15.82 -15.59
C VAL A 336 0.76 17.29 -15.31
N MET A 337 -0.26 18.11 -15.56
CA MET A 337 -0.34 19.48 -15.06
C MET A 337 -1.60 19.62 -14.22
N THR A 338 -1.46 20.14 -13.00
CA THR A 338 -2.61 20.42 -12.14
C THR A 338 -2.84 21.93 -12.13
N TYR A 339 -4.05 22.38 -12.45
CA TYR A 339 -4.42 23.78 -12.27
C TYR A 339 -5.37 23.95 -11.08
N GLN A 340 -5.26 25.07 -10.39
CA GLN A 340 -6.15 25.44 -9.30
C GLN A 340 -7.17 26.46 -9.79
N ARG A 341 -8.46 26.14 -9.65
CA ARG A 341 -9.58 27.04 -9.95
C ARG A 341 -9.68 28.17 -8.93
N MET A 342 -10.44 29.21 -9.26
CA MET A 342 -10.68 30.33 -8.34
C MET A 342 -11.42 29.94 -7.06
N ASP A 343 -12.16 28.83 -7.04
CA ASP A 343 -12.78 28.28 -5.83
C ASP A 343 -11.83 27.41 -4.97
N GLY A 344 -10.58 27.23 -5.41
CA GLY A 344 -9.58 26.42 -4.72
C GLY A 344 -9.46 24.97 -5.21
N THR A 345 -10.42 24.49 -6.02
CA THR A 345 -10.43 23.12 -6.56
C THR A 345 -9.19 22.86 -7.41
N LEU A 346 -8.50 21.75 -7.14
CA LEU A 346 -7.38 21.27 -7.95
C LEU A 346 -7.89 20.31 -9.04
N VAL A 347 -7.48 20.53 -10.28
CA VAL A 347 -7.88 19.70 -11.43
C VAL A 347 -6.65 19.24 -12.18
N ASP A 348 -6.50 17.91 -12.26
CA ASP A 348 -5.44 17.28 -13.04
C ASP A 348 -5.78 17.25 -14.53
N THR A 349 -4.77 17.49 -15.35
CA THR A 349 -4.84 17.42 -16.80
C THR A 349 -3.67 16.62 -17.33
N ARG A 350 -3.88 15.95 -18.46
CA ARG A 350 -2.80 15.32 -19.20
C ARG A 350 -2.00 16.43 -19.89
N LEU A 351 -0.69 16.40 -19.70
CA LEU A 351 0.27 17.34 -20.27
C LEU A 351 1.20 16.59 -21.24
N ASP A 352 1.35 17.13 -22.44
CA ASP A 352 2.48 16.83 -23.31
C ASP A 352 3.28 18.12 -23.53
N ILE A 353 4.60 18.06 -23.33
CA ILE A 353 5.48 19.23 -23.35
C ILE A 353 6.68 18.99 -24.26
N ASP A 354 6.75 19.77 -25.33
CA ASP A 354 7.91 19.87 -26.21
C ASP A 354 8.76 21.06 -25.76
N THR A 355 9.86 20.75 -25.06
CA THR A 355 10.80 21.78 -24.60
C THR A 355 11.59 22.44 -25.72
N THR A 356 11.76 21.76 -26.85
CA THR A 356 12.53 22.29 -28.00
C THR A 356 11.67 23.22 -28.83
N GLY A 357 10.44 22.82 -29.13
CA GLY A 357 9.42 23.66 -29.77
C GLY A 357 8.79 24.71 -28.84
N ARG A 358 9.09 24.65 -27.54
CA ARG A 358 8.52 25.51 -26.48
C ARG A 358 6.99 25.50 -26.48
N HIS A 359 6.45 24.31 -26.58
CA HIS A 359 5.05 24.08 -26.81
C HIS A 359 4.52 23.06 -25.82
N LEU A 360 3.31 23.28 -25.30
CA LEU A 360 2.64 22.32 -24.44
C LEU A 360 1.17 22.17 -24.85
N THR A 361 0.67 20.95 -24.74
CA THR A 361 -0.73 20.61 -25.01
C THR A 361 -1.36 20.01 -23.76
N LEU A 362 -2.62 20.39 -23.53
CA LEU A 362 -3.43 19.96 -22.41
C LEU A 362 -4.64 19.19 -22.92
N ALA A 363 -4.94 18.09 -22.24
CA ALA A 363 -6.18 17.36 -22.41
C ALA A 363 -6.78 16.99 -21.06
N GLU A 364 -8.09 16.75 -21.03
CA GLU A 364 -8.78 16.23 -19.84
C GLU A 364 -8.07 14.96 -19.37
N ALA A 365 -7.88 14.83 -18.06
CA ALA A 365 -7.37 13.60 -17.50
C ALA A 365 -8.35 12.45 -17.85
N PRO A 366 -7.87 11.33 -18.38
CA PRO A 366 -8.75 10.25 -18.83
C PRO A 366 -9.51 9.67 -17.63
N THR A 367 -10.84 9.72 -17.66
CA THR A 367 -11.71 9.00 -16.71
C THR A 367 -11.81 7.51 -17.02
N ASP A 368 -11.47 7.12 -18.26
CA ASP A 368 -11.38 5.74 -18.75
C ASP A 368 -10.11 5.62 -19.62
N PRO A 369 -9.20 4.66 -19.35
CA PRO A 369 -8.01 4.41 -20.18
C PRO A 369 -8.31 4.19 -21.67
N ALA A 370 -9.53 3.77 -22.03
CA ALA A 370 -9.96 3.54 -23.41
C ALA A 370 -10.56 4.78 -24.11
N ALA A 371 -10.85 5.85 -23.39
CA ALA A 371 -11.42 7.07 -23.96
C ALA A 371 -10.35 7.98 -24.59
N GLN A 372 -10.66 8.58 -25.74
CA GLN A 372 -9.78 9.60 -26.32
C GLN A 372 -9.78 10.85 -25.43
N PRO A 373 -8.61 11.39 -25.04
CA PRO A 373 -8.53 12.58 -24.21
C PRO A 373 -9.15 13.77 -24.95
N LYS A 374 -10.10 14.45 -24.30
CA LYS A 374 -10.69 15.66 -24.86
C LYS A 374 -9.66 16.80 -24.75
N PRO A 375 -9.29 17.47 -25.87
CA PRO A 375 -8.32 18.55 -25.82
C PRO A 375 -8.87 19.72 -25.02
N LEU A 376 -8.05 20.27 -24.13
CA LEU A 376 -8.37 21.43 -23.29
C LEU A 376 -7.69 22.69 -23.78
N GLY A 377 -6.43 22.60 -24.19
CA GLY A 377 -5.69 23.78 -24.62
C GLY A 377 -4.33 23.48 -25.20
N GLU A 378 -3.77 24.49 -25.83
CA GLU A 378 -2.50 24.45 -26.55
C GLU A 378 -1.78 25.78 -26.31
N PHE A 379 -0.54 25.73 -25.86
CA PHE A 379 0.21 26.92 -25.45
C PHE A 379 1.64 26.86 -25.96
N THR A 380 2.14 28.01 -26.40
CA THR A 380 3.57 28.27 -26.40
C THR A 380 3.98 28.81 -25.03
N PHE A 381 5.20 28.49 -24.60
CA PHE A 381 5.71 28.97 -23.32
C PHE A 381 7.03 29.71 -23.47
N ARG A 382 7.23 30.73 -22.64
CA ARG A 382 8.47 31.49 -22.54
C ARG A 382 8.87 31.64 -21.08
N GLN A 383 10.11 31.26 -20.77
CA GLN A 383 10.69 31.37 -19.44
C GLN A 383 11.89 32.33 -19.51
N ASP A 384 11.62 33.62 -19.30
CA ASP A 384 12.65 34.67 -19.36
C ASP A 384 13.58 34.65 -18.14
N ALA A 385 13.08 34.16 -17.01
CA ALA A 385 13.81 33.97 -15.76
C ALA A 385 13.39 32.65 -15.12
N PRO A 386 14.22 32.02 -14.26
CA PRO A 386 13.89 30.74 -13.63
C PRO A 386 12.55 30.75 -12.87
N ASP A 387 12.18 31.91 -12.33
CA ASP A 387 11.00 32.18 -11.51
C ASP A 387 9.83 32.81 -12.28
N ARG A 388 9.94 33.02 -13.60
CA ARG A 388 8.89 33.65 -14.42
C ARG A 388 8.55 32.82 -15.65
N LEU A 389 7.28 32.56 -15.84
CA LEU A 389 6.75 31.77 -16.96
C LEU A 389 5.60 32.53 -17.62
N LEU A 390 5.62 32.61 -18.94
CA LEU A 390 4.53 33.15 -19.75
C LEU A 390 3.97 32.04 -20.63
N LEU A 391 2.66 31.83 -20.58
CA LEU A 391 1.94 30.91 -21.45
C LEU A 391 1.04 31.72 -22.39
N GLU A 392 1.15 31.49 -23.70
CA GLU A 392 0.32 32.13 -24.72
C GLU A 392 -0.29 31.06 -25.62
N GLY A 393 -1.61 31.12 -25.84
CA GLY A 393 -2.23 30.10 -26.67
C GLY A 393 -3.74 30.09 -26.63
N GLN A 394 -4.31 28.90 -26.74
CA GLN A 394 -5.73 28.63 -26.76
C GLN A 394 -6.10 27.76 -25.55
N LEU A 395 -7.12 28.19 -24.81
CA LEU A 395 -7.72 27.41 -23.72
C LEU A 395 -9.22 27.35 -23.95
N GLU A 396 -9.75 26.14 -24.09
CA GLU A 396 -11.17 25.88 -24.39
C GLU A 396 -11.68 26.73 -25.57
N GLY A 397 -10.85 26.89 -26.60
CA GLY A 397 -11.15 27.67 -27.81
C GLY A 397 -11.07 29.19 -27.67
N HIS A 398 -10.58 29.71 -26.54
CA HIS A 398 -10.39 31.15 -26.30
C HIS A 398 -8.91 31.47 -26.24
N ARG A 399 -8.52 32.61 -26.81
CA ARG A 399 -7.11 33.03 -26.79
C ARG A 399 -6.77 33.49 -25.38
N VAL A 400 -5.72 32.93 -24.79
CA VAL A 400 -5.29 33.30 -23.43
C VAL A 400 -3.81 33.63 -23.37
N THR A 401 -3.49 34.57 -22.48
CA THR A 401 -2.12 34.92 -22.08
C THR A 401 -2.06 34.85 -20.56
N ILE A 402 -1.15 34.04 -20.01
CA ILE A 402 -1.05 33.75 -18.58
C ILE A 402 0.37 34.03 -18.12
N ALA A 403 0.55 35.04 -17.29
CA ALA A 403 1.83 35.35 -16.64
C ALA A 403 1.88 34.70 -15.26
N LEU A 404 2.98 33.99 -15.00
CA LEU A 404 3.15 33.12 -13.84
C LEU A 404 4.46 33.42 -13.12
N ASP A 405 4.40 33.46 -11.79
CA ASP A 405 5.58 33.51 -10.93
C ASP A 405 5.75 32.20 -10.15
N GLN A 406 6.99 31.73 -10.02
CA GLN A 406 7.27 30.52 -9.26
C GLN A 406 7.11 30.78 -7.76
N VAL A 407 6.41 29.87 -7.08
CA VAL A 407 6.26 29.85 -5.63
C VAL A 407 7.32 28.92 -5.04
N ASP A 408 8.12 29.42 -4.10
CA ASP A 408 9.06 28.57 -3.34
C ASP A 408 8.26 27.57 -2.47
N PRO A 409 8.37 26.26 -2.70
CA PRO A 409 7.69 25.26 -1.88
C PRO A 409 8.14 25.27 -0.41
N ASN A 410 9.31 25.82 -0.10
CA ASN A 410 9.77 25.96 1.28
C ASN A 410 9.19 27.19 1.98
N SER A 411 8.38 28.02 1.31
CA SER A 411 7.57 29.05 1.98
C SER A 411 6.40 28.45 2.79
N PHE A 412 5.98 27.22 2.46
CA PHE A 412 4.94 26.51 3.20
C PHE A 412 5.49 26.04 4.55
N ARG A 413 4.75 26.34 5.63
CA ARG A 413 5.13 25.94 7.00
C ARG A 413 5.44 24.45 7.11
N LEU A 414 4.65 23.63 6.44
CA LEU A 414 4.78 22.17 6.41
C LEU A 414 6.17 21.69 5.94
N ARG A 415 6.84 22.48 5.09
CA ARG A 415 8.18 22.17 4.56
C ARG A 415 9.31 22.96 5.24
N SER A 416 9.02 24.12 5.81
CA SER A 416 10.03 24.98 6.43
C SER A 416 10.39 24.58 7.86
N THR A 417 9.57 23.76 8.51
CA THR A 417 9.80 23.29 9.87
C THR A 417 10.55 21.96 9.89
N GLY A 418 11.87 22.01 10.08
CA GLY A 418 12.71 20.84 10.34
C GLY A 418 12.84 20.49 11.83
N PHE A 419 13.57 19.41 12.12
CA PHE A 419 13.89 19.01 13.49
C PHE A 419 14.65 20.11 14.25
N ARG A 420 14.22 20.38 15.50
CA ARG A 420 14.90 21.28 16.43
C ARG A 420 14.91 20.65 17.82
N TRP A 421 16.05 20.69 18.49
CA TRP A 421 16.18 20.23 19.88
C TRP A 421 15.42 21.11 20.87
N ILE A 422 15.44 22.43 20.63
CA ILE A 422 14.77 23.42 21.48
C ILE A 422 13.56 23.95 20.71
N GLN A 423 12.38 23.84 21.33
CA GLN A 423 11.13 24.38 20.81
C GLN A 423 10.39 25.08 21.94
N ASP A 424 10.68 26.38 22.12
CA ASP A 424 10.12 27.18 23.23
C ASP A 424 8.60 27.35 23.13
N THR A 425 8.04 27.24 21.92
CA THR A 425 6.60 27.30 21.66
C THR A 425 6.15 26.21 20.68
N PRO A 426 5.08 25.45 20.99
CA PRO A 426 4.46 24.54 20.05
C PRO A 426 3.96 25.30 18.82
N GLN A 427 4.11 24.70 17.63
CA GLN A 427 3.60 25.26 16.38
C GLN A 427 2.37 24.46 15.93
N PHE A 428 1.21 25.11 15.90
CA PHE A 428 -0.05 24.58 15.38
C PHE A 428 -0.55 25.43 14.20
#